data_AF-A0A953DYP9-F1
#
_entry.id   AF-A0A953DYP9-F1
#
_cell.length_a   1.000
_cell.length_b   1.000
_cell.length_c   1.000
_cell.angle_alpha   90.00
_cell.angle_beta   90.00
_cell.angle_gamma   90.00
#
_symmetry.space_group_name_H-M   'P 1'
#
loop_
_entity.id
_entity.type
_entity.pdbx_description
1 polymer ?
#
loop_
_entity_poly.entity_id
_entity_poly.type
_entity_poly.pdbx_seq_one_letter_code
_entity_poly.pdbx_strand_id
1 'polypeptide(L)'
;MTAALALAQGTTQSNALRDIGETKEAAARALATFQKLGRQTSFKAMGFESADEISGATLDEPLPVFMVELNDLRGYQAGSDPNTLLKPIDKVIYPVKTGTQVRSSIILQKGKEGWKASDFGGPNFARLVTRARDESVKATGLPLSAYFVVQAPALNAYFLAYRQDDKLMLASLVDDPALNLRAGTASPAEQVFGDLSVVARKYNGLPM
;
A
#
# COMPACT_ATOMS: atom_id res chain seq x y z
N MET A 1 12.06 -11.83 27.94
CA MET A 1 11.05 -10.82 27.57
C MET A 1 10.62 -11.02 26.12
N THR A 2 10.01 -12.16 25.77
CA THR A 2 9.82 -12.54 24.34
C THR A 2 8.37 -12.88 23.96
N ALA A 3 7.44 -12.97 24.92
CA ALA A 3 6.05 -13.31 24.62
C ALA A 3 5.16 -12.10 24.28
N ALA A 4 5.50 -10.89 24.73
CA ALA A 4 4.66 -9.71 24.56
C ALA A 4 4.72 -9.08 23.14
N LEU A 5 5.87 -9.20 22.45
CA LEU A 5 6.03 -8.62 21.11
C LEU A 5 5.30 -9.43 20.02
N ALA A 6 5.30 -10.77 20.11
CA ALA A 6 4.59 -11.62 19.13
C ALA A 6 3.07 -11.40 19.16
N LEU A 7 2.50 -11.14 20.35
CA LEU A 7 1.07 -10.88 20.52
C LEU A 7 0.66 -9.51 19.93
N ALA A 8 1.49 -8.48 20.04
CA ALA A 8 1.17 -7.16 19.50
C ALA A 8 1.10 -7.17 17.95
N GLN A 9 1.99 -7.89 17.28
CA GLN A 9 2.05 -7.93 15.82
C GLN A 9 0.90 -8.75 15.20
N GLY A 10 0.51 -9.87 15.83
CA GLY A 10 -0.67 -10.64 15.44
C GLY A 10 -1.98 -9.85 15.63
N THR A 11 -2.04 -9.01 16.66
CA THR A 11 -3.25 -8.21 16.96
C THR A 11 -3.43 -7.04 15.98
N THR A 12 -2.36 -6.31 15.63
CA THR A 12 -2.46 -5.17 14.69
C THR A 12 -2.81 -5.61 13.27
N GLN A 13 -2.24 -6.71 12.77
CA GLN A 13 -2.62 -7.26 11.47
C GLN A 13 -4.02 -7.90 11.51
N SER A 14 -4.38 -8.59 12.61
CA SER A 14 -5.75 -9.10 12.79
C SER A 14 -6.80 -7.99 12.83
N ASN A 15 -6.47 -6.83 13.41
CA ASN A 15 -7.38 -5.68 13.45
C ASN A 15 -7.49 -5.00 12.07
N ALA A 16 -6.37 -4.79 11.37
CA ALA A 16 -6.41 -4.28 10.00
C ALA A 16 -7.20 -5.20 9.05
N LEU A 17 -7.03 -6.53 9.16
CA LEU A 17 -7.80 -7.50 8.38
C LEU A 17 -9.29 -7.52 8.75
N ARG A 18 -9.63 -7.29 10.02
CA ARG A 18 -11.02 -7.10 10.48
C ARG A 18 -11.64 -5.83 9.90
N ASP A 19 -10.90 -4.72 9.92
CA ASP A 19 -11.34 -3.44 9.40
C ASP A 19 -11.55 -3.47 7.88
N ILE A 20 -10.74 -4.24 7.13
CA ILE A 20 -10.98 -4.50 5.69
C ILE A 20 -12.37 -5.12 5.46
N GLY A 21 -12.83 -6.00 6.35
CA GLY A 21 -14.17 -6.60 6.28
C GLY A 21 -15.27 -5.54 6.23
N GLU A 22 -15.15 -4.47 7.02
CA GLU A 22 -16.08 -3.34 7.06
C GLU A 22 -16.07 -2.52 5.76
N THR A 23 -14.94 -2.51 5.04
CA THR A 23 -14.78 -1.68 3.85
C THR A 23 -15.45 -2.24 2.60
N LYS A 24 -15.87 -3.52 2.59
CA LYS A 24 -16.43 -4.20 1.40
C LYS A 24 -17.62 -3.48 0.80
N GLU A 25 -18.59 -3.07 1.64
CA GLU A 25 -19.77 -2.35 1.14
C GLU A 25 -19.42 -0.95 0.63
N ALA A 26 -18.52 -0.26 1.32
CA ALA A 26 -18.05 1.05 0.90
C ALA A 26 -17.30 0.97 -0.43
N ALA A 27 -16.50 -0.08 -0.63
CA ALA A 27 -15.79 -0.35 -1.86
C ALA A 27 -16.75 -0.65 -3.02
N ALA A 28 -17.78 -1.47 -2.79
CA ALA A 28 -18.80 -1.76 -3.80
C ALA A 28 -19.57 -0.50 -4.24
N ARG A 29 -19.96 0.35 -3.27
CA ARG A 29 -20.58 1.66 -3.57
C ARG A 29 -19.63 2.57 -4.34
N ALA A 30 -18.35 2.59 -3.94
CA ALA A 30 -17.32 3.38 -4.61
C ALA A 30 -17.10 2.90 -6.06
N LEU A 31 -17.07 1.59 -6.31
CA LEU A 31 -16.96 1.05 -7.67
C LEU A 31 -18.12 1.53 -8.56
N ALA A 32 -19.36 1.46 -8.06
CA ALA A 32 -20.52 1.94 -8.81
C ALA A 32 -20.42 3.44 -9.13
N THR A 33 -19.88 4.25 -8.22
CA THR A 33 -19.59 5.67 -8.47
C THR A 33 -18.48 5.84 -9.49
N PHE A 34 -17.39 5.07 -9.37
CA PHE A 34 -16.25 5.13 -10.27
C PHE A 34 -16.64 4.82 -11.72
N GLN A 35 -17.47 3.80 -11.91
CA GLN A 35 -18.03 3.43 -13.22
C GLN A 35 -18.86 4.56 -13.84
N LYS A 36 -19.62 5.31 -13.04
CA LYS A 36 -20.36 6.49 -13.49
C LYS A 36 -19.41 7.63 -13.87
N LEU A 37 -18.43 7.93 -13.02
CA LEU A 37 -17.47 9.02 -13.22
C LEU A 37 -16.64 8.81 -14.49
N GLY A 38 -16.08 7.62 -14.71
CA GLY A 38 -15.23 7.36 -15.87
C GLY A 38 -15.96 7.46 -17.21
N ARG A 39 -17.28 7.27 -17.24
CA ARG A 39 -18.12 7.53 -18.42
C ARG A 39 -18.29 9.03 -18.71
N GLN A 40 -18.22 9.88 -17.69
CA GLN A 40 -18.50 11.33 -17.79
C GLN A 40 -17.23 12.18 -17.99
N THR A 41 -16.09 11.77 -17.42
CA THR A 41 -14.90 12.63 -17.30
C THR A 41 -13.72 12.26 -18.20
N SER A 42 -13.79 11.13 -18.91
CA SER A 42 -12.79 10.51 -19.82
C SER A 42 -12.25 9.18 -19.28
N PHE A 43 -12.68 8.07 -19.89
CA PHE A 43 -12.29 6.71 -19.50
C PHE A 43 -10.77 6.48 -19.60
N LYS A 44 -10.08 7.14 -20.55
CA LYS A 44 -8.62 7.05 -20.70
C LYS A 44 -7.86 7.63 -19.52
N ALA A 45 -8.30 8.77 -19.00
CA ALA A 45 -7.68 9.37 -17.81
C ALA A 45 -7.83 8.46 -16.58
N MET A 46 -8.88 7.65 -16.53
CA MET A 46 -9.14 6.67 -15.47
C MET A 46 -8.41 5.34 -15.67
N GLY A 47 -7.66 5.17 -16.77
CA GLY A 47 -6.87 3.97 -17.08
C GLY A 47 -7.56 2.91 -17.93
N PHE A 48 -8.74 3.22 -18.49
CA PHE A 48 -9.52 2.31 -19.32
C PHE A 48 -9.42 2.68 -20.81
N GLU A 49 -9.58 1.69 -21.67
CA GLU A 49 -9.60 1.79 -23.13
C GLU A 49 -10.98 2.16 -23.67
N SER A 50 -12.07 1.84 -22.95
CA SER A 50 -13.44 2.15 -23.38
C SER A 50 -14.43 2.29 -22.22
N ALA A 51 -15.61 2.85 -22.52
CA ALA A 51 -16.73 2.93 -21.58
C ALA A 51 -17.33 1.55 -21.24
N ASP A 52 -17.21 0.57 -22.14
CA ASP A 52 -17.64 -0.80 -21.86
C ASP A 52 -16.66 -1.50 -20.91
N GLU A 53 -15.35 -1.24 -21.07
CA GLU A 53 -14.31 -1.82 -20.21
C GLU A 53 -14.48 -1.39 -18.75
N ILE A 54 -14.82 -0.12 -18.48
CA ILE A 54 -15.09 0.34 -17.12
C ILE A 54 -16.38 -0.27 -16.56
N SER A 55 -17.38 -0.52 -17.40
CA SER A 55 -18.66 -1.12 -16.98
C SER A 55 -18.50 -2.55 -16.47
N GLY A 56 -17.57 -3.32 -17.06
CA GLY A 56 -17.20 -4.65 -16.63
C GLY A 56 -16.12 -4.69 -15.53
N ALA A 57 -15.69 -3.53 -15.02
CA ALA A 57 -14.62 -3.48 -14.04
C ALA A 57 -15.07 -4.04 -12.68
N THR A 58 -14.14 -4.72 -12.00
CA THR A 58 -14.35 -5.36 -10.70
C THR A 58 -13.25 -4.95 -9.72
N LEU A 59 -13.51 -5.09 -8.43
CA LEU A 59 -12.50 -4.90 -7.39
C LEU A 59 -11.63 -6.16 -7.27
N ASP A 60 -10.34 -5.94 -7.07
CA ASP A 60 -9.39 -6.98 -6.72
C ASP A 60 -9.08 -7.00 -5.21
N GLU A 61 -8.21 -7.91 -4.76
CA GLU A 61 -7.84 -8.04 -3.34
C GLU A 61 -7.34 -6.70 -2.77
N PRO A 62 -7.92 -6.23 -1.64
CA PRO A 62 -7.56 -4.96 -1.02
C PRO A 62 -6.16 -4.96 -0.43
N LEU A 63 -5.57 -3.77 -0.39
CA LEU A 63 -4.25 -3.49 0.16
C LEU A 63 -4.39 -2.46 1.29
N PRO A 64 -4.29 -2.87 2.57
CA PRO A 64 -4.17 -1.94 3.68
C PRO A 64 -2.96 -1.05 3.52
N VAL A 65 -3.05 0.18 4.02
CA VAL A 65 -1.94 1.13 3.99
C VAL A 65 -1.47 1.44 5.40
N PHE A 66 -0.17 1.30 5.59
CA PHE A 66 0.55 1.76 6.78
C PHE A 66 1.42 2.94 6.43
N MET A 67 1.55 3.86 7.37
CA MET A 67 2.41 5.03 7.26
C MET A 67 3.60 4.89 8.19
N VAL A 68 4.77 5.28 7.69
CA VAL A 68 5.97 5.54 8.46
C VAL A 68 6.14 7.05 8.53
N GLU A 69 6.09 7.60 9.73
CA GLU A 69 6.27 9.04 9.93
C GLU A 69 7.75 9.41 9.93
N LEU A 70 8.05 10.61 9.44
CA LEU A 70 9.42 11.12 9.35
C LEU A 70 10.12 11.14 10.71
N ASN A 71 9.41 11.54 11.77
CA ASN A 71 10.01 11.68 13.10
C ASN A 71 10.35 10.32 13.72
N ASP A 72 9.50 9.31 13.54
CA ASP A 72 9.80 7.95 14.00
C ASP A 72 10.99 7.37 13.22
N LEU A 73 11.02 7.62 11.91
CA LEU A 73 12.11 7.18 11.05
C LEU A 73 13.45 7.86 11.40
N ARG A 74 13.44 9.13 11.80
CA ARG A 74 14.63 9.82 12.35
C ARG A 74 15.12 9.17 13.64
N GLY A 75 14.19 8.70 14.48
CA GLY A 75 14.47 8.02 15.73
C GLY A 75 14.91 6.56 15.58
N TYR A 76 14.66 5.95 14.42
CA TYR A 76 14.91 4.52 14.21
C TYR A 76 16.40 4.17 14.30
N GLN A 77 16.73 3.17 15.12
CA GLN A 77 18.09 2.66 15.30
C GLN A 77 18.19 1.26 14.72
N ALA A 78 19.31 0.96 14.05
CA ALA A 78 19.59 -0.39 13.53
C ALA A 78 19.49 -1.43 14.67
N GLY A 79 18.81 -2.54 14.40
CA GLY A 79 18.51 -3.58 15.40
C GLY A 79 17.24 -3.34 16.22
N SER A 80 16.56 -2.20 16.05
CA SER A 80 15.21 -1.99 16.60
C SER A 80 14.15 -2.72 15.76
N ASP A 81 13.06 -3.16 16.38
CA ASP A 81 11.95 -3.82 15.67
C ASP A 81 11.32 -2.85 14.64
N PRO A 82 11.41 -3.14 13.33
CA PRO A 82 10.90 -2.26 12.28
C PRO A 82 9.36 -2.19 12.26
N ASN A 83 8.65 -3.15 12.85
CA ASN A 83 7.19 -3.15 12.90
C ASN A 83 6.66 -2.00 13.76
N THR A 84 7.45 -1.48 14.69
CA THR A 84 7.10 -0.33 15.53
C THR A 84 6.90 0.95 14.72
N LEU A 85 7.46 1.03 13.50
CA LEU A 85 7.29 2.17 12.60
C LEU A 85 5.98 2.11 11.78
N LEU A 86 5.29 0.96 11.75
CA LEU A 86 4.09 0.78 10.94
C LEU A 86 2.86 1.33 11.65
N LYS A 87 2.47 2.56 11.30
CA LYS A 87 1.24 3.17 11.82
C LYS A 87 0.07 2.89 10.88
N PRO A 88 -1.01 2.23 11.33
CA PRO A 88 -2.22 2.12 10.53
C PRO A 88 -2.83 3.52 10.32
N ILE A 89 -3.29 3.81 9.11
CA ILE A 89 -3.88 5.12 8.77
C ILE A 89 -5.32 5.02 8.24
N ASP A 90 -6.02 3.95 8.62
CA ASP A 90 -7.38 3.63 8.17
C ASP A 90 -7.61 3.96 6.70
N LYS A 91 -6.70 3.44 5.86
CA LYS A 91 -6.68 3.62 4.42
C LYS A 91 -6.50 2.27 3.75
N VAL A 92 -7.31 2.01 2.73
CA VAL A 92 -7.29 0.76 1.97
C VAL A 92 -7.33 1.09 0.49
N ILE A 93 -6.45 0.45 -0.27
CA ILE A 93 -6.38 0.58 -1.73
C ILE A 93 -7.04 -0.64 -2.33
N TYR A 94 -8.05 -0.41 -3.16
CA TYR A 94 -8.70 -1.44 -3.96
C TYR A 94 -8.25 -1.31 -5.41
N PRO A 95 -7.42 -2.23 -5.94
CA PRO A 95 -7.16 -2.27 -7.35
C PRO A 95 -8.46 -2.56 -8.11
N VAL A 96 -8.65 -1.87 -9.23
CA VAL A 96 -9.79 -2.06 -10.13
C VAL A 96 -9.27 -2.75 -11.39
N LYS A 97 -9.82 -3.93 -11.68
CA LYS A 97 -9.43 -4.76 -12.81
C LYS A 97 -10.56 -4.97 -13.80
N THR A 98 -10.19 -5.13 -15.07
CA THR A 98 -11.08 -5.68 -16.09
C THR A 98 -10.47 -6.96 -16.63
N GLY A 99 -11.21 -8.07 -16.48
CA GLY A 99 -10.65 -9.41 -16.66
C GLY A 99 -9.52 -9.67 -15.67
N THR A 100 -8.33 -9.97 -16.17
CA THR A 100 -7.12 -10.23 -15.35
C THR A 100 -6.23 -8.99 -15.19
N GLN A 101 -6.53 -7.89 -15.87
CA GLN A 101 -5.66 -6.72 -15.91
C GLN A 101 -6.15 -5.60 -14.99
N VAL A 102 -5.27 -5.16 -14.09
CA VAL A 102 -5.51 -3.99 -13.25
C VAL A 102 -5.35 -2.73 -14.09
N ARG A 103 -6.41 -1.91 -14.10
CA ARG A 103 -6.48 -0.66 -14.88
C ARG A 103 -6.30 0.56 -14.00
N SER A 104 -6.81 0.52 -12.78
CA SER A 104 -6.92 1.68 -11.92
C SER A 104 -7.02 1.28 -10.45
N SER A 105 -7.28 2.23 -9.55
CA SER A 105 -7.53 1.96 -8.15
C SER A 105 -8.63 2.86 -7.57
N ILE A 106 -9.20 2.40 -6.46
CA ILE A 106 -10.09 3.18 -5.60
C ILE A 106 -9.45 3.18 -4.22
N ILE A 107 -9.32 4.36 -3.63
CA ILE A 107 -8.74 4.49 -2.29
C ILE A 107 -9.85 4.82 -1.31
N LEU A 108 -10.08 3.95 -0.34
CA LEU A 108 -10.96 4.20 0.78
C LEU A 108 -10.17 4.75 1.96
N GLN A 109 -10.76 5.70 2.66
CA GLN A 109 -10.23 6.23 3.91
C GLN A 109 -11.36 6.36 4.94
N LYS A 110 -11.08 6.03 6.20
CA LYS A 110 -12.04 6.19 7.30
C LYS A 110 -11.99 7.63 7.79
N GLY A 111 -13.13 8.31 7.66
CA GLY A 111 -13.35 9.61 8.29
C GLY A 111 -14.28 9.49 9.49
N LYS A 112 -14.75 10.62 10.01
CA LYS A 112 -15.73 10.68 11.11
C LYS A 112 -17.04 9.96 10.77
N GLU A 113 -17.41 9.93 9.49
CA GLU A 113 -18.63 9.32 8.97
C GLU A 113 -18.42 7.87 8.49
N GLY A 114 -17.29 7.26 8.85
CA GLY A 114 -16.91 5.92 8.44
C GLY A 114 -16.11 5.88 7.13
N TRP A 115 -16.04 4.70 6.54
CA TRP A 115 -15.27 4.43 5.31
C TRP A 115 -15.92 5.05 4.08
N LYS A 116 -15.16 5.89 3.38
CA LYS A 116 -15.59 6.53 2.12
C LYS A 116 -14.47 6.51 1.11
N ALA A 117 -14.84 6.62 -0.17
CA ALA A 117 -13.85 6.85 -1.22
C ALA A 117 -13.23 8.22 -1.04
N SER A 118 -11.90 8.23 -0.89
CA SER A 118 -11.07 9.43 -0.82
C SER A 118 -10.45 9.77 -2.17
N ASP A 119 -10.22 8.77 -3.02
CA ASP A 119 -9.63 8.94 -4.33
C ASP A 119 -10.14 7.87 -5.32
N PHE A 120 -10.17 8.25 -6.59
CA PHE A 120 -10.59 7.45 -7.74
C PHE A 120 -9.57 7.63 -8.86
N GLY A 121 -8.95 6.55 -9.32
CA GLY A 121 -7.97 6.61 -10.39
C GLY A 121 -6.60 6.07 -9.99
N GLY A 122 -5.56 6.78 -10.41
CA GLY A 122 -4.17 6.39 -10.17
C GLY A 122 -3.71 5.16 -10.96
N PRO A 123 -3.94 5.08 -12.29
CA PRO A 123 -3.61 3.90 -13.09
C PRO A 123 -2.12 3.52 -13.04
N ASN A 124 -1.22 4.52 -12.95
CA ASN A 124 0.21 4.27 -12.77
C ASN A 124 0.50 3.61 -11.43
N PHE A 125 0.02 4.17 -10.33
CA PHE A 125 0.23 3.63 -8.99
C PHE A 125 -0.37 2.22 -8.86
N ALA A 126 -1.60 2.03 -9.35
CA ALA A 126 -2.27 0.75 -9.38
C ALA A 126 -1.43 -0.32 -10.11
N ARG A 127 -0.88 0.01 -11.28
CA ARG A 127 0.01 -0.91 -12.02
C ARG A 127 1.30 -1.21 -11.26
N LEU A 128 1.93 -0.22 -10.64
CA LEU A 128 3.18 -0.42 -9.90
C LEU A 128 2.96 -1.36 -8.70
N VAL A 129 1.92 -1.10 -7.89
CA VAL A 129 1.65 -1.91 -6.69
C VAL A 129 1.22 -3.32 -7.04
N THR A 130 0.37 -3.51 -8.05
CA THR A 130 -0.08 -4.86 -8.42
C THR A 130 0.98 -5.65 -9.15
N ARG A 131 1.81 -5.01 -9.98
CA ARG A 131 2.97 -5.68 -10.57
C ARG A 131 3.93 -6.18 -9.50
N ALA A 132 4.32 -5.32 -8.55
CA ALA A 132 5.18 -5.71 -7.44
C ALA A 132 4.56 -6.88 -6.64
N ARG A 133 3.24 -6.85 -6.43
CA ARG A 133 2.52 -7.90 -5.72
C ARG A 133 2.52 -9.21 -6.48
N ASP A 134 2.19 -9.19 -7.76
CA ASP A 134 2.12 -10.40 -8.59
C ASP A 134 3.50 -11.04 -8.77
N GLU A 135 4.56 -10.23 -8.92
CA GLU A 135 5.94 -10.71 -8.94
C GLU A 135 6.33 -11.33 -7.58
N SER A 136 5.98 -10.68 -6.46
CA SER A 136 6.27 -11.23 -5.13
C SER A 136 5.48 -12.50 -4.82
N VAL A 137 4.21 -12.60 -5.23
CA VAL A 137 3.41 -13.82 -5.09
C VAL A 137 4.09 -15.00 -5.79
N LYS A 138 4.59 -14.80 -7.01
CA LYS A 138 5.33 -15.82 -7.75
C LYS A 138 6.63 -16.22 -7.05
N ALA A 139 7.33 -15.26 -6.45
CA ALA A 139 8.60 -15.50 -5.78
C ALA A 139 8.46 -16.18 -4.41
N THR A 140 7.40 -15.88 -3.66
CA THR A 140 7.23 -16.28 -2.26
C THR A 140 6.18 -17.36 -2.03
N GLY A 141 5.22 -17.51 -2.95
CA GLY A 141 4.05 -18.37 -2.76
C GLY A 141 3.01 -17.84 -1.75
N LEU A 142 3.19 -16.63 -1.20
CA LEU A 142 2.24 -16.03 -0.28
C LEU A 142 0.93 -15.62 -0.98
N PRO A 143 -0.23 -15.73 -0.31
CA PRO A 143 -1.51 -15.31 -0.88
C PRO A 143 -1.57 -13.78 -1.05
N LEU A 144 -2.42 -13.29 -1.97
CA LEU A 144 -2.59 -11.84 -2.22
C LEU A 144 -2.95 -11.04 -0.96
N SER A 145 -3.70 -11.63 -0.03
CA SER A 145 -4.10 -11.02 1.24
C SER A 145 -2.98 -10.88 2.27
N ALA A 146 -1.80 -11.47 2.03
CA ALA A 146 -0.62 -11.29 2.88
C ALA A 146 0.07 -9.93 2.66
N TYR A 147 -0.28 -9.23 1.60
CA TYR A 147 0.39 -8.02 1.16
C TYR A 147 -0.33 -6.76 1.63
N PHE A 148 0.46 -5.72 1.90
CA PHE A 148 -0.02 -4.39 2.25
C PHE A 148 0.93 -3.33 1.72
N VAL A 149 0.52 -2.07 1.73
CA VAL A 149 1.35 -0.93 1.30
C VAL A 149 1.93 -0.25 2.52
N VAL A 150 3.22 0.09 2.45
CA VAL A 150 3.88 0.96 3.42
C VAL A 150 4.31 2.24 2.70
N GLN A 151 3.91 3.38 3.21
CA GLN A 151 4.30 4.69 2.67
C GLN A 151 5.12 5.48 3.70
N ALA A 152 6.18 6.14 3.25
CA ALA A 152 6.91 7.16 3.99
C ALA A 152 6.83 8.48 3.20
N PRO A 153 5.71 9.22 3.30
CA PRO A 153 5.41 10.32 2.38
C PRO A 153 6.46 11.44 2.40
N ALA A 154 7.06 11.71 3.56
CA ALA A 154 8.08 12.75 3.72
C ALA A 154 9.37 12.47 2.93
N LEU A 155 9.61 11.23 2.52
CA LEU A 155 10.73 10.83 1.68
C LEU A 155 10.28 10.38 0.28
N ASN A 156 9.00 10.60 -0.08
CA ASN A 156 8.40 10.10 -1.33
C ASN A 156 8.58 8.59 -1.57
N ALA A 157 8.71 7.79 -0.50
CA ALA A 157 8.99 6.36 -0.61
C ALA A 157 7.72 5.52 -0.40
N TYR A 158 7.51 4.54 -1.28
CA TYR A 158 6.35 3.65 -1.26
C TYR A 158 6.80 2.22 -1.49
N PHE A 159 6.30 1.31 -0.67
CA PHE A 159 6.69 -0.09 -0.65
C PHE A 159 5.46 -0.99 -0.72
N LEU A 160 5.58 -2.08 -1.45
CA LEU A 160 4.82 -3.28 -1.17
C LEU A 160 5.50 -4.00 0.00
N ALA A 161 4.71 -4.36 1.00
CA ALA A 161 5.19 -5.05 2.18
C ALA A 161 4.48 -6.38 2.39
N TYR A 162 5.18 -7.32 2.99
CA TYR A 162 4.68 -8.61 3.42
C TYR A 162 5.54 -9.13 4.58
N ARG A 163 5.08 -10.19 5.23
CA ARG A 163 5.84 -10.89 6.27
C ARG A 163 6.23 -12.27 5.76
N GLN A 164 7.50 -12.64 5.93
CA GLN A 164 8.02 -13.95 5.59
C GLN A 164 9.07 -14.35 6.63
N ASP A 165 8.98 -15.58 7.17
CA ASP A 165 9.89 -16.09 8.20
C ASP A 165 10.04 -15.11 9.39
N ASP A 166 8.91 -14.57 9.86
CA ASP A 166 8.80 -13.55 10.91
C ASP A 166 9.51 -12.21 10.64
N LYS A 167 9.98 -12.00 9.41
CA LYS A 167 10.60 -10.73 8.98
C LYS A 167 9.62 -9.90 8.16
N LEU A 168 9.60 -8.61 8.46
CA LEU A 168 8.95 -7.62 7.60
C LEU A 168 9.84 -7.37 6.38
N MET A 169 9.29 -7.61 5.19
CA MET A 169 9.95 -7.42 3.91
C MET A 169 9.33 -6.22 3.20
N LEU A 170 10.18 -5.38 2.59
CA LEU A 170 9.76 -4.19 1.83
C LEU A 170 10.33 -4.25 0.42
N ALA A 171 9.47 -4.23 -0.58
CA ALA A 171 9.83 -4.06 -1.99
C ALA A 171 9.44 -2.66 -2.45
N SER A 172 10.41 -1.88 -2.92
CA SER A 172 10.13 -0.53 -3.43
C SER A 172 9.20 -0.60 -4.64
N LEU A 173 8.24 0.32 -4.74
CA LEU A 173 7.36 0.42 -5.91
C LEU A 173 8.00 1.15 -7.08
N VAL A 174 9.06 1.92 -6.83
CA VAL A 174 9.79 2.72 -7.82
C VAL A 174 11.30 2.59 -7.61
N ASP A 175 12.07 2.83 -8.66
CA ASP A 175 13.51 3.02 -8.53
C ASP A 175 13.78 4.40 -7.95
N ASP A 176 14.62 4.47 -6.92
CA ASP A 176 15.09 5.72 -6.34
C ASP A 176 16.59 5.59 -6.03
N PRO A 177 17.46 6.05 -6.95
CA PRO A 177 18.91 6.00 -6.74
C PRO A 177 19.38 6.83 -5.54
N ALA A 178 18.68 7.90 -5.18
CA ALA A 178 19.06 8.75 -4.04
C ALA A 178 18.84 8.02 -2.70
N LEU A 179 17.85 7.12 -2.66
CA LEU A 179 17.55 6.27 -1.51
C LEU A 179 18.13 4.85 -1.64
N ASN A 180 18.88 4.56 -2.71
CA ASN A 180 19.36 3.22 -3.05
C ASN A 180 18.24 2.16 -3.11
N LEU A 181 17.07 2.55 -3.61
CA LEU A 181 15.92 1.68 -3.77
C LEU A 181 15.78 1.22 -5.21
N ARG A 182 15.49 -0.07 -5.39
CA ARG A 182 15.21 -0.67 -6.69
C ARG A 182 13.80 -1.22 -6.74
N ALA A 183 13.05 -0.89 -7.79
CA ALA A 183 11.67 -1.33 -7.97
C ALA A 183 11.56 -2.87 -7.93
N GLY A 184 10.56 -3.38 -7.22
CA GLY A 184 10.25 -4.81 -7.11
C GLY A 184 11.23 -5.64 -6.29
N THR A 185 12.38 -5.08 -5.88
CA THR A 185 13.37 -5.81 -5.09
C THR A 185 13.03 -5.75 -3.62
N ALA A 186 12.66 -6.89 -3.03
CA ALA A 186 12.36 -6.98 -1.60
C ALA A 186 13.64 -7.03 -0.76
N SER A 187 13.68 -6.24 0.32
CA SER A 187 14.74 -6.25 1.32
C SER A 187 14.13 -6.27 2.74
N PRO A 188 14.86 -6.77 3.76
CA PRO A 188 14.40 -6.69 5.14
C PRO A 188 14.14 -5.24 5.56
N ALA A 189 13.02 -5.00 6.24
CA ALA A 189 12.64 -3.66 6.68
C ALA A 189 13.66 -3.03 7.64
N GLU A 190 14.37 -3.84 8.43
CA GLU A 190 15.46 -3.37 9.29
C GLU A 190 16.55 -2.65 8.49
N GLN A 191 16.94 -3.22 7.35
CA GLN A 191 17.92 -2.63 6.45
C GLN A 191 17.36 -1.37 5.80
N VAL A 192 16.17 -1.48 5.18
CA VAL A 192 15.54 -0.35 4.46
C VAL A 192 15.30 0.84 5.38
N PHE A 193 14.70 0.63 6.55
CA PHE A 193 14.46 1.72 7.50
C PHE A 193 15.76 2.22 8.15
N GLY A 194 16.77 1.36 8.32
CA GLY A 194 18.11 1.78 8.71
C GLY A 194 18.68 2.81 7.74
N ASP A 195 18.67 2.50 6.44
CA ASP A 195 19.16 3.38 5.37
C ASP A 195 18.34 4.67 5.29
N LEU A 196 17.00 4.55 5.28
CA LEU A 196 16.12 5.71 5.25
C LEU A 196 16.22 6.59 6.49
N SER A 197 16.57 6.04 7.67
CA SER A 197 16.78 6.84 8.88
C SER A 197 17.93 7.83 8.73
N VAL A 198 18.99 7.45 8.00
CA VAL A 198 20.14 8.31 7.72
C VAL A 198 19.72 9.48 6.85
N VAL A 199 18.90 9.23 5.84
CA VAL A 199 18.34 10.27 4.96
C VAL A 199 17.36 11.16 5.74
N ALA A 200 16.44 10.57 6.51
CA ALA A 200 15.44 11.28 7.30
C ALA A 200 16.05 12.27 8.30
N ARG A 201 17.19 11.92 8.91
CA ARG A 201 17.93 12.83 9.83
C ARG A 201 18.53 14.04 9.12
N LYS A 202 18.88 13.91 7.85
CA LYS A 202 19.44 14.99 7.02
C LYS A 202 18.35 15.79 6.31
N TYR A 203 17.14 15.25 6.21
CA TYR A 203 16.03 15.90 5.53
C TYR A 203 15.63 17.21 6.23
N ASN A 204 15.72 18.32 5.49
CA ASN A 204 15.50 19.69 5.97
C ASN A 204 14.09 20.24 5.68
N GLY A 205 13.17 19.40 5.17
CA GLY A 205 11.78 19.79 4.91
C GLY A 205 11.50 20.27 3.48
N LEU A 206 12.51 20.33 2.60
CA LEU A 206 12.33 20.63 1.18
C LEU A 206 11.99 19.34 0.41
N PRO A 207 11.12 19.39 -0.61
CA PRO A 207 10.83 18.23 -1.46
C PRO A 207 12.11 17.62 -2.02
N MET A 208 12.24 16.29 -1.94
CA MET A 208 13.27 15.52 -2.65
C MET A 208 12.82 15.21 -4.08
#